data_AF-A0A6M1ZL46-F1
#
_entry.id   AF-A0A6M1ZL46-F1
#
_cell.length_a   1.000
_cell.length_b   1.000
_cell.length_c   1.000
_cell.angle_alpha   90.00
_cell.angle_beta   90.00
_cell.angle_gamma   90.00
#
_symmetry.space_group_name_H-M   'P 1'
#
loop_
_entity.id
_entity.type
_entity.pdbx_description
1 polymer ?
#
loop_
_entity_poly.entity_id
_entity_poly.type
_entity_poly.pdbx_seq_one_letter_code
_entity_poly.pdbx_strand_id
1 'polypeptide(L)' 'SRARKRWPLGSFAEVSKRLLAEKRVQFVVIGGAGDHVLGEELKGELGIDLLNLAGKLSLRQSAAVLERCTLFLGNDS' A
#
# COMPACT_ATOMS: atom_id res chain seq x y z
N SER A 1 -3.91 -22.14 -5.98
CA SER A 1 -4.23 -20.77 -6.44
C SER A 1 -3.87 -19.76 -5.36
N ARG A 2 -2.77 -19.01 -5.51
CA ARG A 2 -2.26 -18.04 -4.50
C ARG A 2 -3.19 -16.83 -4.26
N ALA A 3 -4.25 -16.67 -5.05
CA ALA A 3 -5.17 -15.53 -4.97
C ALA A 3 -5.98 -15.43 -3.66
N ARG A 4 -6.20 -16.54 -2.95
CA ARG A 4 -7.08 -16.57 -1.75
C ARG A 4 -6.47 -15.98 -0.49
N LYS A 5 -5.16 -15.70 -0.48
CA LYS A 5 -4.44 -15.12 0.68
C LYS A 5 -4.30 -13.60 0.62
N ARG A 6 -4.80 -12.95 -0.43
CA ARG A 6 -4.70 -11.49 -0.59
C ARG A 6 -6.00 -10.84 -0.14
N TRP A 7 -5.87 -9.81 0.69
CA TRP A 7 -6.95 -8.93 1.04
C TRP A 7 -7.41 -8.16 -0.22
N PRO A 8 -8.72 -8.00 -0.43
CA PRO A 8 -9.23 -7.26 -1.59
C PRO A 8 -8.75 -5.80 -1.60
N LEU A 9 -8.53 -5.23 -2.78
CA LEU A 9 -8.12 -3.82 -2.91
C LEU A 9 -9.10 -2.87 -2.21
N GLY A 10 -10.41 -3.13 -2.34
CA GLY A 10 -11.44 -2.33 -1.68
C GLY A 10 -11.34 -2.34 -0.15
N SER A 11 -10.82 -3.41 0.46
CA SER A 11 -10.57 -3.44 1.91
C SER A 11 -9.41 -2.53 2.32
N PHE A 12 -8.34 -2.47 1.51
CA PHE A 12 -7.27 -1.48 1.71
C PHE A 12 -7.79 -0.04 1.54
N ALA A 13 -8.63 0.18 0.54
CA ALA A 13 -9.21 1.50 0.30
C ALA A 13 -10.12 1.95 1.43
N GLU A 14 -10.96 1.05 1.97
CA GLU A 14 -11.84 1.34 3.09
C GLU A 14 -11.05 1.77 4.34
N VAL A 15 -10.00 1.01 4.73
CA VAL A 15 -9.15 1.38 5.88
C VAL A 15 -8.44 2.70 5.64
N SER A 16 -7.91 2.89 4.43
CA SER A 16 -7.19 4.13 4.08
C SER A 16 -8.11 5.35 4.14
N LYS A 17 -9.36 5.25 3.67
CA LYS A 17 -10.37 6.31 3.77
C LYS A 17 -10.69 6.67 5.23
N ARG A 18 -10.85 5.67 6.10
CA ARG A 18 -11.07 5.91 7.54
C ARG A 18 -9.87 6.61 8.19
N LEU A 19 -8.65 6.16 7.89
CA LEU A 19 -7.43 6.80 8.40
C LEU A 19 -7.29 8.25 7.94
N LEU A 20 -7.62 8.55 6.68
CA LEU A 20 -7.62 9.91 6.14
C LEU A 20 -8.64 10.82 6.81
N ALA A 21 -9.81 10.29 7.18
CA ALA A 21 -10.86 11.05 7.85
C ALA A 21 -10.47 11.44 9.28
N GLU A 22 -9.67 10.62 9.96
CA GLU A 22 -9.33 10.81 11.37
C GLU A 22 -7.95 11.45 11.58
N LYS A 23 -7.03 11.28 10.63
CA LYS A 23 -5.62 11.63 10.80
C LYS A 23 -5.00 12.20 9.53
N ARG A 24 -4.03 13.10 9.72
CA ARG A 24 -3.13 13.52 8.63
C ARG A 24 -2.07 12.44 8.42
N VAL A 25 -2.29 11.59 7.42
CA VAL A 25 -1.40 10.48 7.07
C VAL A 25 -0.89 10.60 5.64
N GLN A 26 0.27 10.03 5.38
CA GLN A 26 0.80 9.83 4.03
C GLN A 26 0.93 8.34 3.78
N PHE A 27 0.56 7.89 2.58
CA PHE A 27 0.62 6.49 2.19
C PHE A 27 1.81 6.24 1.26
N VAL A 28 2.51 5.14 1.51
CA VAL A 28 3.51 4.59 0.61
C VAL A 28 3.12 3.15 0.28
N VAL A 29 3.10 2.81 -1.01
CA VAL A 29 2.86 1.44 -1.47
C VAL A 29 4.21 0.85 -1.83
N ILE A 30 4.54 -0.27 -1.18
CA ILE A 30 5.70 -1.11 -1.47
C ILE A 30 5.23 -2.50 -1.89
N GLY A 31 6.00 -3.17 -2.73
CA GLY A 31 5.64 -4.46 -3.30
C GLY A 31 6.49 -4.79 -4.52
N GLY A 32 6.20 -5.91 -5.15
CA GLY A 32 6.85 -6.30 -6.40
C GLY A 32 6.29 -5.53 -7.60
N ALA A 33 6.85 -5.77 -8.78
CA ALA A 33 6.39 -5.14 -10.02
C ALA A 33 4.90 -5.44 -10.33
N GLY A 34 4.42 -6.62 -9.94
CA GLY A 34 3.01 -7.01 -10.10
C GLY A 34 2.03 -6.23 -9.21
N ASP A 35 2.51 -5.54 -8.17
CA ASP A 35 1.68 -4.75 -7.26
C ASP A 35 1.56 -3.29 -7.70
N HIS A 36 2.33 -2.87 -8.72
CA HIS A 36 2.34 -1.48 -9.19
C HIS A 36 0.95 -1.02 -9.65
N VAL A 37 0.29 -1.85 -10.46
CA VAL A 37 -1.06 -1.56 -10.98
C VAL A 37 -2.07 -1.41 -9.83
N LEU A 38 -2.03 -2.29 -8.83
CA LEU A 38 -2.90 -2.20 -7.65
C LEU A 38 -2.65 -0.93 -6.84
N GLY A 39 -1.39 -0.49 -6.74
CA GLY A 39 -1.04 0.78 -6.10
C GLY A 39 -1.59 2.01 -6.83
N GLU A 40 -1.58 2.01 -8.17
CA GLU A 40 -2.17 3.08 -8.96
C GLU A 40 -3.71 3.05 -8.91
N GLU A 41 -4.33 1.87 -8.92
CA GLU A 41 -5.78 1.73 -8.73
C GLU A 41 -6.21 2.29 -7.36
N LEU A 42 -5.48 1.95 -6.30
CA LEU A 42 -5.73 2.50 -4.95
C LEU A 42 -5.55 4.02 -4.93
N LYS A 43 -4.56 4.55 -5.66
CA LYS A 43 -4.35 5.99 -5.79
C LYS A 43 -5.55 6.70 -6.41
N GLY A 44 -6.06 6.14 -7.50
CA GLY A 44 -7.28 6.62 -8.15
C GLY A 44 -8.49 6.55 -7.23
N GLU A 45 -8.68 5.43 -6.51
CA GLU A 45 -9.84 5.24 -5.62
C GLU A 45 -9.83 6.18 -4.41
N LEU A 46 -8.65 6.47 -3.86
CA LEU A 46 -8.52 7.38 -2.71
C LEU A 46 -8.55 8.85 -3.12
N GLY A 47 -8.24 9.17 -4.38
CA GLY A 47 -8.18 10.56 -4.85
C GLY A 47 -7.09 11.40 -4.17
N ILE A 48 -6.01 10.76 -3.71
CA ILE A 48 -4.90 11.40 -3.01
C ILE A 48 -3.57 11.18 -3.73
N ASP A 49 -2.57 11.98 -3.40
CA ASP A 49 -1.20 11.74 -3.84
C ASP A 49 -0.49 10.75 -2.91
N LEU A 50 -0.72 9.45 -3.14
CA LEU A 50 0.06 8.39 -2.51
C LEU A 50 1.36 8.10 -3.27
N LEU A 51 2.39 7.72 -2.54
CA LEU A 51 3.70 7.40 -3.09
C LEU A 51 3.78 5.91 -3.48
N ASN A 52 3.63 5.61 -4.77
CA ASN A 52 3.73 4.24 -5.28
C ASN A 52 5.17 3.87 -5.66
N LEU A 53 5.79 3.05 -4.81
CA LEU A 53 7.14 2.50 -4.99
C LEU A 53 7.14 1.00 -5.33
N ALA A 54 5.98 0.39 -5.55
CA ALA A 54 5.90 -1.01 -5.95
C ALA A 54 6.68 -1.27 -7.24
N GLY A 55 7.51 -2.31 -7.24
CA GLY A 55 8.40 -2.67 -8.34
C GLY A 55 9.65 -1.79 -8.49
N LYS A 56 9.84 -0.75 -7.67
CA LYS A 56 10.95 0.20 -7.78
C LYS A 56 12.05 0.00 -6.74
N LEU A 57 11.81 -0.84 -5.73
CA LEU A 57 12.71 -1.04 -4.60
C LEU A 57 13.22 -2.47 -4.54
N SER A 58 14.49 -2.62 -4.18
CA SER A 58 15.01 -3.89 -3.65
C SER A 58 14.41 -4.20 -2.28
N LEU A 59 14.49 -5.46 -1.85
CA LEU A 59 14.02 -5.90 -0.53
C LEU A 59 14.60 -5.05 0.61
N ARG A 60 15.90 -4.73 0.54
CA ARG A 60 16.58 -3.90 1.56
C ARG A 60 16.05 -2.47 1.57
N GLN A 61 15.78 -1.88 0.41
CA GLN A 61 15.19 -0.55 0.33
C GLN A 61 13.75 -0.54 0.84
N SER A 62 12.97 -1.57 0.55
CA SER A 62 11.62 -1.74 1.12
C SER A 62 11.66 -1.80 2.65
N ALA A 63 12.62 -2.52 3.23
CA ALA A 63 12.83 -2.56 4.69
C ALA A 63 13.15 -1.16 5.26
N ALA A 64 14.06 -0.41 4.62
CA ALA A 64 14.39 0.96 5.05
C ALA A 64 13.20 1.94 4.95
N VAL A 65 12.28 1.74 3.98
CA VAL A 65 11.03 2.50 3.92
C VAL A 65 10.11 2.11 5.08
N LEU A 66 9.95 0.82 5.35
CA LEU A 66 9.12 0.32 6.46
C LEU A 66 9.60 0.81 7.83
N GLU A 67 10.91 0.88 8.06
CA GLU A 67 11.49 1.43 9.30
C GLU A 67 11.07 2.89 9.57
N ARG A 68 10.70 3.64 8.52
CA ARG A 68 10.22 5.03 8.62
C ARG A 68 8.70 5.13 8.73
N CYS A 69 7.97 4.02 8.58
CA CYS A 69 6.52 3.99 8.69
C CYS A 69 6.09 3.78 10.14
N THR A 70 5.02 4.46 10.55
CA THR A 70 4.41 4.29 11.88
C THR A 70 3.39 3.15 11.94
N LEU A 71 2.94 2.68 10.76
CA LEU A 71 1.97 1.60 10.60
C LEU A 71 2.26 0.86 9.29
N PHE A 72 2.16 -0.46 9.33
CA PHE A 72 2.17 -1.31 8.15
C PHE A 72 0.81 -2.00 8.00
N LEU A 73 0.27 -1.97 6.77
CA LEU A 73 -0.94 -2.69 6.39
C LEU A 73 -0.60 -3.56 5.18
N GLY A 74 -0.67 -4.88 5.35
CA GLY A 74 -0.32 -5.83 4.32
C GLY A 74 -0.93 -7.21 4.59
N ASN A 75 -0.82 -8.09 3.60
CA ASN A 75 -1.27 -9.47 3.73
C ASN A 75 -0.37 -10.25 4.68
N ASP A 76 -0.94 -11.24 5.37
CA ASP A 76 -0.14 -12.26 6.08
C ASP A 76 0.58 -13.12 5.02
N SER A 77 1.88 -12.85 4.87
CA SER A 77 2.73 -13.31 3.75
C SER A 77 3.84 -14.20 4.27
#